data_AF-A0A377II71-F1
#
_entry.id   AF-A0A377II71-F1
#
_cell.length_a   1.000
_cell.length_b   1.000
_cell.length_c   1.000
_cell.angle_alpha   90.00
_cell.angle_beta   90.00
_cell.angle_gamma   90.00
#
_symmetry.space_group_name_H-M   'P 1'
#
loop_
_entity.id
_entity.type
_entity.pdbx_description
1 polymer ?
#
loop_
_entity_poly.entity_id
_entity_poly.type
_entity_poly.pdbx_seq_one_letter_code
_entity_poly.pdbx_strand_id
1 'polypeptide(L)'
;MSNNQVKITRYKTLKGLATRIRDDLNNQNFVLLYAYNGTGKTRLSMEVKAQNQRKNGNVSNTLYFNAYTEDLFYWNNDFTNDGLEPKLLINSESKFFDILRDGFPLENNIRFYLDRYAEFDFIIDYNSWFISFTHPNNPDKLIKISRGEEVIFIWCFFSLYASW
;
A
#
# COMPACT_ATOMS: atom_id res chain seq x y z
N MET A 1 -20.36 -23.22 21.85
CA MET A 1 -20.01 -21.81 21.56
C MET A 1 -19.13 -21.33 22.70
N SER A 2 -17.82 -21.14 22.48
CA SER A 2 -16.92 -20.66 23.53
C SER A 2 -17.15 -19.16 23.74
N ASN A 3 -17.44 -18.80 24.99
CA ASN A 3 -17.66 -17.43 25.42
C ASN A 3 -16.32 -16.71 25.49
N ASN A 4 -15.80 -16.24 24.35
CA ASN A 4 -14.52 -15.56 24.29
C ASN A 4 -14.71 -14.11 24.78
N GLN A 5 -14.58 -13.90 26.10
CA GLN A 5 -14.62 -12.55 26.67
C GLN A 5 -13.51 -11.70 26.04
N VAL A 6 -13.90 -10.56 25.47
CA VAL A 6 -12.95 -9.60 24.90
C VAL A 6 -12.03 -9.08 26.01
N LYS A 7 -10.74 -9.41 25.92
CA LYS A 7 -9.74 -8.92 26.86
C LYS A 7 -9.41 -7.46 26.55
N ILE A 8 -9.94 -6.55 27.35
CA ILE A 8 -9.61 -5.12 27.24
C ILE A 8 -8.30 -4.86 27.97
N THR A 9 -7.27 -4.42 27.24
CA THR A 9 -5.99 -4.00 27.83
C THR A 9 -5.81 -2.50 27.64
N ARG A 10 -5.46 -1.78 28.73
CA ARG A 10 -5.28 -0.33 28.71
C ARG A 10 -3.80 0.03 28.78
N TYR A 11 -3.37 0.95 27.92
CA TYR A 11 -2.01 1.47 27.89
C TYR A 11 -2.03 2.95 28.26
N LYS A 12 -1.19 3.35 29.22
CA LYS A 12 -1.10 4.74 29.70
C LYS A 12 -0.44 5.68 28.71
N THR A 13 0.38 5.15 27.80
CA THR A 13 1.15 5.93 26.84
C THR A 13 1.12 5.28 25.47
N LEU A 14 1.19 6.13 24.43
CA LEU A 14 1.35 5.67 23.05
C LEU A 14 2.60 4.81 22.89
N LYS A 15 3.69 5.18 23.57
CA LYS A 15 4.96 4.43 23.57
C LYS A 15 4.77 3.02 24.12
N GLY A 16 4.03 2.86 25.22
CA GLY A 16 3.74 1.55 25.81
C GLY A 16 2.88 0.67 24.91
N LEU A 17 1.89 1.26 24.22
CA LEU A 17 1.11 0.55 23.22
C LEU A 17 1.98 0.10 22.02
N ALA A 18 2.87 0.98 21.53
CA ALA A 18 3.81 0.64 20.46
C ALA A 18 4.76 -0.49 20.85
N THR A 19 5.27 -0.48 22.08
CA THR A 19 6.11 -1.57 22.61
C THR A 19 5.34 -2.89 22.64
N ARG A 20 4.07 -2.88 23.09
CA ARG A 20 3.25 -4.08 23.06
C ARG A 20 3.08 -4.64 21.65
N ILE A 21 2.72 -3.80 20.68
CA ILE A 21 2.52 -4.24 19.29
C ILE A 21 3.80 -4.90 18.75
N ARG A 22 4.97 -4.34 19.08
CA ARG A 22 6.25 -4.95 18.74
C ARG A 22 6.47 -6.29 19.42
N ASP A 23 6.12 -6.40 20.71
CA ASP A 23 6.26 -7.64 21.45
C ASP A 23 5.34 -8.75 20.89
N ASP A 24 4.14 -8.39 20.44
CA ASP A 24 3.21 -9.30 19.77
C ASP A 24 3.80 -9.82 18.45
N LEU A 25 4.50 -8.97 17.68
CA LEU A 25 5.21 -9.35 16.45
C LEU A 25 6.40 -10.30 16.69
N ASN A 26 6.86 -10.53 17.93
CA ASN A 26 7.85 -11.57 18.20
C ASN A 26 7.25 -12.98 18.13
N ASN A 27 5.92 -13.11 18.30
CA ASN A 27 5.21 -14.40 18.33
C ASN A 27 4.12 -14.51 17.25
N GLN A 28 3.89 -13.44 16.48
CA GLN A 28 2.87 -13.36 15.45
C GLN A 28 3.48 -12.76 14.19
N ASN A 29 3.07 -13.25 13.03
CA ASN A 29 3.61 -12.76 11.75
C ASN A 29 3.13 -11.34 11.42
N PHE A 30 1.93 -10.96 11.88
CA PHE A 30 1.36 -9.64 11.64
C PHE A 30 0.41 -9.22 12.78
N VAL A 31 0.17 -7.91 12.88
CA VAL A 31 -0.82 -7.30 13.79
C VAL A 31 -1.74 -6.39 12.99
N LEU A 32 -3.04 -6.65 13.01
CA LEU A 32 -4.05 -5.81 12.37
C LEU A 32 -4.59 -4.78 13.37
N LEU A 33 -4.43 -3.49 13.06
CA LEU A 33 -4.98 -2.40 13.84
C LEU A 33 -6.18 -1.76 13.14
N TYR A 34 -7.35 -1.84 13.76
CA TYR A 34 -8.57 -1.18 13.28
C TYR A 34 -9.11 -0.19 14.31
N ALA A 35 -9.41 1.03 13.87
CA ALA A 35 -10.02 2.07 14.68
C ALA A 35 -10.62 3.18 13.79
N TYR A 36 -11.54 3.99 14.33
CA TYR A 36 -12.15 5.12 13.63
C TYR A 36 -11.11 6.18 13.20
N ASN A 37 -11.50 7.06 12.26
CA ASN A 37 -10.66 8.19 11.85
C ASN A 37 -10.41 9.15 13.03
N GLY A 38 -9.24 9.81 13.03
CA GLY A 38 -8.83 10.70 14.12
C GLY A 38 -8.37 10.01 15.42
N THR A 39 -8.44 8.68 15.54
CA THR A 39 -8.03 7.95 16.76
C THR A 39 -6.51 7.80 16.96
N GLY A 40 -5.70 8.33 16.03
CA GLY A 40 -4.24 8.33 16.16
C GLY A 40 -3.51 7.09 15.60
N LYS A 41 -4.16 6.26 14.75
CA LYS A 41 -3.55 5.11 14.08
C LYS A 41 -2.20 5.44 13.41
N THR A 42 -2.16 6.54 12.65
CA THR A 42 -0.95 7.03 11.98
C THR A 42 0.15 7.38 12.98
N ARG A 43 -0.21 8.10 14.06
CA ARG A 43 0.74 8.49 15.12
C ARG A 43 1.32 7.27 15.85
N LEU A 44 0.51 6.26 16.14
CA LEU A 44 0.96 5.01 16.77
C LEU A 44 1.95 4.26 15.89
N SER A 45 1.66 4.17 14.60
CA SER A 45 2.49 3.43 13.65
C SER A 45 3.83 4.15 13.40
N MET A 46 3.84 5.49 13.39
CA MET A 46 5.09 6.27 13.38
C MET A 46 5.95 6.04 14.63
N GLU A 47 5.33 5.86 15.80
CA GLU A 47 6.05 5.49 17.03
C GLU A 47 6.65 4.08 16.92
N VAL A 48 5.90 3.09 16.40
CA VAL A 48 6.43 1.73 16.15
C VAL A 48 7.65 1.79 15.22
N LYS A 49 7.56 2.53 14.10
CA LYS A 49 8.67 2.76 13.16
C LYS A 49 9.89 3.38 13.85
N ALA A 50 9.69 4.45 14.61
CA ALA A 50 10.77 5.14 15.33
C ALA A 50 11.44 4.22 16.36
N GLN A 51 10.67 3.39 17.07
CA GLN A 51 11.23 2.43 18.00
C GLN A 51 12.03 1.32 17.28
N ASN A 52 11.59 0.86 16.10
CA ASN A 52 12.30 -0.15 15.31
C ASN A 52 13.67 0.37 14.83
N GLN A 53 13.71 1.60 14.30
CA GLN A 53 14.95 2.25 13.84
C GLN A 53 16.00 2.35 14.96
N ARG A 54 15.57 2.67 16.18
CA ARG A 54 16.47 2.78 17.36
C ARG A 54 17.04 1.45 17.82
N LYS A 55 16.32 0.33 17.64
CA LYS A 55 16.71 -0.98 18.19
C LYS A 55 17.53 -1.83 17.21
N ASN A 56 17.24 -1.75 15.91
CA ASN A 56 17.79 -2.67 14.91
C ASN A 56 18.87 -2.02 14.03
N GLY A 57 19.57 -0.99 14.51
CA GLY A 57 20.64 -0.35 13.73
C GLY A 57 20.19 0.10 12.34
N ASN A 58 19.00 0.71 12.21
CA ASN A 58 18.37 1.11 10.95
C ASN A 58 17.78 0.01 10.03
N VAL A 59 17.71 -1.26 10.44
CA VAL A 59 16.96 -2.26 9.67
C VAL A 59 15.45 -1.98 9.78
N SER A 60 14.86 -1.59 8.65
CA SER A 60 13.44 -1.30 8.50
C SER A 60 12.64 -2.60 8.51
N ASN A 61 12.04 -2.96 9.65
CA ASN A 61 10.92 -3.89 9.61
C ASN A 61 9.79 -3.22 8.82
N THR A 62 9.40 -3.80 7.68
CA THR A 62 8.37 -3.28 6.79
C THR A 62 7.08 -3.05 7.58
N LEU A 63 6.67 -1.78 7.69
CA LEU A 63 5.42 -1.39 8.32
C LEU A 63 4.48 -0.96 7.19
N TYR A 64 3.42 -1.75 6.98
CA TYR A 64 2.40 -1.45 5.98
C TYR A 64 1.39 -0.44 6.54
N PHE A 65 1.13 0.63 5.78
CA PHE A 65 0.19 1.69 6.14
C PHE A 65 -0.70 1.99 4.95
N ASN A 66 -2.00 1.74 5.07
CA ASN A 66 -2.91 2.00 3.95
C ASN A 66 -2.86 3.47 3.46
N ALA A 67 -2.82 4.43 4.38
CA ALA A 67 -2.74 5.86 4.01
C ALA A 67 -1.41 6.24 3.35
N TYR A 68 -0.29 5.66 3.78
CA TYR A 68 1.01 5.95 3.18
C TYR A 68 1.11 5.38 1.76
N THR A 69 0.47 4.23 1.54
CA THR A 69 0.52 3.51 0.26
C THR A 69 -0.45 4.05 -0.78
N GLU A 70 -1.61 4.56 -0.36
CA GLU A 70 -2.52 5.31 -1.24
C GLU A 70 -1.88 6.63 -1.71
N ASP A 71 -1.13 7.32 -0.84
CA ASP A 71 -0.39 8.55 -1.18
C ASP A 71 0.81 8.30 -2.13
N LEU A 72 1.15 7.05 -2.43
CA LEU A 72 2.19 6.73 -3.42
C LEU A 72 1.70 6.88 -4.87
N PHE A 73 0.39 6.97 -5.07
CA PHE A 73 -0.22 7.06 -6.38
C PHE A 73 -1.05 8.34 -6.49
N TYR A 74 -0.90 9.06 -7.58
CA TYR A 74 -1.68 10.28 -7.82
C TYR A 74 -1.92 10.49 -9.30
N TRP A 75 -3.12 10.99 -9.64
CA TRP A 75 -3.45 11.33 -11.01
C TRP A 75 -2.77 12.64 -11.41
N ASN A 76 -2.15 12.66 -12.60
CA ASN A 76 -1.92 13.93 -13.28
C ASN A 76 -3.27 14.44 -13.76
N ASN A 77 -3.84 15.49 -13.18
CA ASN A 77 -5.15 16.00 -13.60
C ASN A 77 -5.06 17.13 -14.64
N ASP A 78 -3.85 17.57 -15.01
CA ASP A 78 -3.62 18.69 -15.93
C ASP A 78 -3.72 18.29 -17.41
N PHE A 79 -4.71 17.45 -17.75
CA PHE A 79 -4.96 16.92 -19.10
C PHE A 79 -5.26 18.00 -20.14
N THR A 80 -5.75 19.16 -19.71
CA THR A 80 -6.32 20.18 -20.59
C THR A 80 -5.31 21.00 -21.37
N ASN A 81 -4.02 20.99 -21.00
CA ASN A 81 -3.03 21.88 -21.62
C ASN A 81 -2.01 21.18 -22.53
N ASP A 82 -1.72 19.89 -22.33
CA ASP A 82 -0.54 19.26 -22.95
C ASP A 82 -0.85 18.07 -23.89
N GLY A 83 -2.14 17.75 -24.11
CA GLY A 83 -2.52 16.60 -24.96
C GLY A 83 -2.09 15.24 -24.41
N LEU A 84 -1.76 15.18 -23.11
CA LEU A 84 -1.29 13.99 -22.43
C LEU A 84 -2.45 13.05 -22.08
N GLU A 85 -2.23 11.75 -22.25
CA GLU A 85 -3.20 10.70 -21.97
C GLU A 85 -3.39 10.43 -20.46
N PRO A 86 -4.53 9.86 -20.02
CA PRO A 86 -4.77 9.51 -18.61
C PRO A 86 -3.69 8.57 -18.06
N LYS A 87 -2.93 9.06 -17.07
CA LYS A 87 -1.84 8.34 -16.41
C LYS A 87 -1.90 8.53 -14.89
N LEU A 88 -1.71 7.42 -14.17
CA LEU A 88 -1.52 7.42 -12.72
C LEU A 88 -0.02 7.45 -12.42
N LEU A 89 0.46 8.51 -11.78
CA LEU A 89 1.88 8.60 -11.40
C LEU A 89 2.17 7.79 -10.16
N ILE A 90 3.39 7.30 -10.10
CA ILE A 90 4.00 6.66 -8.96
C ILE A 90 4.98 7.64 -8.33
N ASN A 91 4.93 7.81 -7.01
CA ASN A 91 5.94 8.58 -6.29
C ASN A 91 7.28 7.83 -6.24
N SER A 92 8.07 7.98 -7.31
CA SER A 92 9.34 7.29 -7.52
C SER A 92 10.45 7.61 -6.52
N GLU A 93 10.29 8.68 -5.73
CA GLU A 93 11.21 9.07 -4.66
C GLU A 93 10.98 8.26 -3.37
N SER A 94 9.87 7.52 -3.30
CA SER A 94 9.60 6.62 -2.18
C SER A 94 10.50 5.40 -2.23
N LYS A 95 11.21 5.15 -1.12
CA LYS A 95 12.03 3.93 -0.90
C LYS A 95 11.25 2.62 -1.07
N PHE A 96 9.92 2.67 -1.02
CA PHE A 96 9.08 1.52 -1.29
C PHE A 96 9.34 0.94 -2.70
N PHE A 97 9.60 1.81 -3.68
CA PHE A 97 9.78 1.41 -5.06
C PHE A 97 11.22 1.05 -5.44
N ASP A 98 12.18 1.17 -4.52
CA ASP A 98 13.54 0.68 -4.73
C ASP A 98 13.53 -0.82 -5.09
N ILE A 99 12.66 -1.59 -4.44
CA ILE A 99 12.49 -3.04 -4.67
C ILE A 99 11.92 -3.33 -6.08
N LEU A 100 11.14 -2.41 -6.67
CA LEU A 100 10.66 -2.57 -8.04
C LEU A 100 11.76 -2.37 -9.08
N ARG A 101 12.72 -1.49 -8.79
CA ARG A 101 13.84 -1.19 -9.69
C ARG A 101 14.75 -2.39 -9.88
N ASP A 102 14.75 -3.32 -8.93
CA ASP A 102 15.57 -4.53 -8.96
C ASP A 102 15.01 -5.64 -9.88
N GLY A 103 13.94 -5.37 -10.65
CA GLY A 103 13.55 -6.19 -11.80
C GLY A 103 12.62 -7.37 -11.48
N PHE A 104 11.87 -7.32 -10.38
CA PHE A 104 10.84 -8.33 -10.11
C PHE A 104 9.59 -8.08 -10.98
N PRO A 105 9.19 -9.01 -11.87
CA PRO A 105 7.98 -8.87 -12.66
C PRO A 105 6.75 -9.04 -11.74
N LEU A 106 6.11 -7.93 -11.38
CA LEU A 106 4.96 -7.91 -10.49
C LEU A 106 3.64 -7.98 -11.25
N GLU A 107 3.64 -7.61 -12.52
CA GLU A 107 2.45 -7.32 -13.30
C GLU A 107 1.58 -8.56 -13.48
N ASN A 108 2.18 -9.74 -13.69
CA ASN A 108 1.43 -11.00 -13.81
C ASN A 108 0.69 -11.36 -12.52
N ASN A 109 1.30 -11.10 -11.36
CA ASN A 109 0.65 -11.34 -10.08
C ASN A 109 -0.45 -10.30 -9.81
N ILE A 110 -0.19 -9.04 -10.11
CA ILE A 110 -1.18 -7.97 -9.97
C ILE A 110 -2.40 -8.30 -10.85
N ARG A 111 -2.21 -8.65 -12.12
CA ARG A 111 -3.28 -9.10 -13.03
C ARG A 111 -4.06 -10.28 -12.45
N PHE A 112 -3.38 -11.31 -11.94
CA PHE A 112 -4.03 -12.46 -11.31
C PHE A 112 -4.98 -12.12 -10.15
N TYR A 113 -4.69 -11.06 -9.38
CA TYR A 113 -5.60 -10.56 -8.36
C TYR A 113 -6.67 -9.63 -8.96
N LEU A 114 -6.27 -8.74 -9.87
CA LEU A 114 -7.10 -7.69 -10.45
C LEU A 114 -8.27 -8.24 -11.28
N ASP A 115 -8.03 -9.28 -12.07
CA ASP A 115 -9.02 -9.89 -12.99
C ASP A 115 -10.27 -10.42 -12.26
N ARG A 116 -10.20 -10.59 -10.93
CA ARG A 116 -11.34 -11.00 -10.10
C ARG A 116 -12.27 -9.84 -9.71
N TYR A 117 -11.81 -8.60 -9.85
CA TYR A 117 -12.46 -7.43 -9.27
C TYR A 117 -12.69 -6.29 -10.27
N ALA A 118 -11.98 -6.26 -11.40
CA ALA A 118 -12.13 -5.21 -12.40
C ALA A 118 -11.82 -5.70 -13.83
N GLU A 119 -12.38 -4.99 -14.82
CA GLU A 119 -12.27 -5.32 -16.24
C GLU A 119 -11.44 -4.26 -16.99
N PHE A 120 -10.16 -4.16 -16.67
CA PHE A 120 -9.17 -3.33 -17.38
C PHE A 120 -7.79 -3.98 -17.32
N ASP A 121 -6.92 -3.60 -18.26
CA ASP A 121 -5.50 -3.97 -18.22
C ASP A 121 -4.65 -2.72 -17.94
N PHE A 122 -3.38 -2.93 -17.62
CA PHE A 122 -2.46 -1.86 -17.27
C PHE A 122 -1.03 -2.13 -17.78
N ILE A 123 -0.29 -1.05 -17.95
CA ILE A 123 1.13 -1.06 -18.30
C ILE A 123 1.85 -0.13 -17.33
N ILE A 124 2.93 -0.61 -16.72
CA ILE A 124 3.80 0.18 -15.84
C ILE A 124 5.03 0.62 -16.63
N ASP A 125 5.24 1.93 -16.77
CA ASP A 125 6.50 2.48 -17.26
C ASP A 125 7.43 2.74 -16.06
N TYR A 126 8.39 1.84 -15.84
CA TYR A 126 9.37 1.95 -14.75
C TYR A 126 10.44 3.04 -14.98
N ASN A 127 10.60 3.54 -16.20
CA ASN A 127 11.51 4.65 -16.48
C ASN A 127 10.86 5.97 -16.08
N SER A 128 9.62 6.15 -16.52
CA SER A 128 8.86 7.40 -16.35
C SER A 128 7.94 7.39 -15.13
N TRP A 129 7.86 6.28 -14.40
CA TRP A 129 7.07 6.10 -13.18
C TRP A 129 5.60 6.45 -13.32
N PHE A 130 4.98 6.02 -14.42
CA PHE A 130 3.54 6.14 -14.61
C PHE A 130 2.90 4.79 -14.96
N ILE A 131 1.61 4.70 -14.70
CA ILE A 131 0.77 3.57 -15.04
C ILE A 131 -0.30 4.06 -16.02
N SER A 132 -0.37 3.37 -17.15
CA SER A 132 -1.43 3.55 -18.14
C SER A 132 -2.42 2.40 -18.03
N PHE A 133 -3.71 2.69 -18.19
CA PHE A 133 -4.77 1.69 -18.17
C PHE A 133 -5.42 1.57 -19.54
N THR A 134 -5.79 0.37 -19.94
CA THR A 134 -6.37 0.08 -21.25
C THR A 134 -7.64 -0.74 -21.11
N HIS A 135 -8.51 -0.62 -22.11
CA HIS A 135 -9.67 -1.50 -22.20
C HIS A 135 -9.20 -2.92 -22.62
N PRO A 136 -9.69 -4.01 -22.01
CA PRO A 136 -9.19 -5.36 -22.31
C PRO A 136 -9.33 -5.74 -23.79
N ASN A 137 -10.43 -5.32 -24.42
CA ASN A 137 -10.72 -5.57 -25.84
C ASN A 137 -10.12 -4.52 -26.78
N ASN A 138 -9.43 -3.50 -26.28
CA ASN A 138 -8.80 -2.47 -27.09
C ASN A 138 -7.51 -1.95 -26.40
N PRO A 139 -6.39 -2.68 -26.55
CA PRO A 139 -5.13 -2.37 -25.88
C PRO A 139 -4.53 -1.01 -26.26
N ASP A 140 -4.86 -0.48 -27.44
CA ASP A 140 -4.35 0.80 -27.93
C ASP A 140 -5.11 2.00 -27.36
N LYS A 141 -6.24 1.76 -26.67
CA LYS A 141 -7.09 2.81 -26.12
C LYS A 141 -6.82 2.99 -24.63
N LEU A 142 -6.12 4.07 -24.29
CA LEU A 142 -5.94 4.46 -22.89
C LEU A 142 -7.25 4.95 -22.27
N ILE A 143 -7.48 4.55 -21.02
CA ILE A 143 -8.68 4.88 -20.24
C ILE A 143 -8.30 5.46 -18.89
N LYS A 144 -9.19 6.29 -18.34
CA LYS A 144 -9.18 6.65 -16.93
C LYS A 144 -10.10 5.68 -16.19
N ILE A 145 -9.57 4.98 -15.20
CA ILE A 145 -10.34 4.11 -14.32
C ILE A 145 -11.05 4.92 -13.23
N SER A 146 -12.13 4.37 -12.69
CA SER A 146 -12.87 4.98 -11.59
C SER A 146 -12.05 5.00 -10.29
N ARG A 147 -12.44 5.84 -9.32
CA ARG A 147 -11.78 5.88 -8.00
C ARG A 147 -11.86 4.53 -7.26
N GLY A 148 -12.94 3.78 -7.44
CA GLY A 148 -13.10 2.45 -6.83
C GLY A 148 -12.13 1.43 -7.43
N GLU A 149 -12.01 1.44 -8.76
CA GLU A 149 -11.04 0.61 -9.50
C GLU A 149 -9.59 0.97 -9.18
N GLU A 150 -9.29 2.26 -9.03
CA GLU A 150 -7.97 2.72 -8.58
C GLU A 150 -7.63 2.16 -7.21
N VAL A 151 -8.57 2.20 -6.25
CA VAL A 151 -8.37 1.63 -4.92
C VAL A 151 -8.12 0.11 -5.01
N ILE A 152 -8.92 -0.62 -5.78
CA ILE A 152 -8.74 -2.07 -6.00
C ILE A 152 -7.36 -2.37 -6.61
N PHE A 153 -6.95 -1.60 -7.62
CA PHE A 153 -5.66 -1.74 -8.27
C PHE A 153 -4.50 -1.56 -7.28
N ILE A 154 -4.54 -0.48 -6.50
CA ILE A 154 -3.57 -0.19 -5.43
C ILE A 154 -3.52 -1.37 -4.44
N TRP A 155 -4.66 -1.91 -4.01
CA TRP A 155 -4.68 -3.09 -3.14
C TRP A 155 -4.05 -4.34 -3.77
N CYS A 156 -4.32 -4.61 -5.06
CA CYS A 156 -3.71 -5.73 -5.79
C CYS A 156 -2.19 -5.55 -5.90
N PHE A 157 -1.73 -4.31 -6.09
CA PHE A 157 -0.32 -3.94 -6.08
C PHE A 157 0.37 -4.34 -4.76
N PHE A 158 -0.24 -4.02 -3.63
CA PHE A 158 0.35 -4.31 -2.30
C PHE A 158 0.15 -5.74 -1.83
N SER A 159 -0.89 -6.45 -2.27
CA SER A 159 -1.17 -7.83 -1.87
C SER A 159 -0.05 -8.80 -2.26
N LEU A 160 0.71 -8.46 -3.30
CA LEU A 160 1.90 -9.19 -3.70
C LEU A 160 2.98 -9.22 -2.60
N TYR A 161 3.13 -8.13 -1.83
CA TYR A 161 4.16 -8.02 -0.79
C TYR A 161 3.80 -8.71 0.53
N ALA A 162 2.54 -9.08 0.74
CA ALA A 162 2.11 -9.83 1.93
C ALA A 162 2.26 -11.36 1.75
N SER A 163 2.64 -11.80 0.54
CA SER A 163 2.72 -13.21 0.15
C SER A 163 4.15 -13.77 0.11
N TRP A 164 5.15 -12.99 0.52
CA TRP A 164 6.58 -13.34 0.58
C TRP A 164 7.18 -13.05 1.95
#